data_AF-A0A1Q7C2M7-F1
#
_entry.id   AF-A0A1Q7C2M7-F1
#
_cell.length_a   1.000
_cell.length_b   1.000
_cell.length_c   1.000
_cell.angle_alpha   90.00
_cell.angle_beta   90.00
_cell.angle_gamma   90.00
#
_symmetry.space_group_name_H-M   'P 1'
#
loop_
_entity.id
_entity.type
_entity.pdbx_description
1 polymer ?
#
loop_
_entity_poly.entity_id
_entity_poly.type
_entity_poly.pdbx_seq_one_letter_code
_entity_poly.pdbx_strand_id
1 'polypeptide(L)'
;RIVSRLWDLHPIIKDHYYHPAFGGSYSIKSVLPAMVPSLAYDDLAIKEGGHAASQYYRMVFVETDWVERATIEEALLRYCARDTLAMVELRRALKEKAQMNGG
;
A
#
# COMPACT_ATOMS: atom_id res chain seq x y z
N ARG A 1 26.03 -7.77 -2.72
CA ARG A 1 25.24 -7.52 -3.97
C ARG A 1 23.77 -7.83 -3.66
N ILE A 2 22.98 -6.83 -3.25
CA ILE A 2 21.57 -6.99 -2.79
C ILE A 2 20.55 -6.68 -3.92
N VAL A 3 21.03 -6.10 -5.03
CA VAL A 3 20.19 -5.35 -5.98
C VAL A 3 19.30 -6.21 -6.89
N SER A 4 19.59 -7.50 -7.12
CA SER A 4 18.81 -8.31 -8.09
C SER A 4 17.40 -8.69 -7.62
N ARG A 5 17.08 -8.51 -6.33
CA ARG A 5 15.76 -8.86 -5.76
C ARG A 5 14.90 -7.64 -5.39
N LEU A 6 15.47 -6.43 -5.47
CA LEU A 6 14.73 -5.21 -5.23
C LEU A 6 14.14 -4.74 -6.56
N TRP A 7 12.86 -5.05 -6.78
CA TRP A 7 12.14 -4.68 -7.98
C TRP A 7 11.16 -3.55 -7.67
N ASP A 8 11.29 -2.43 -8.38
CA ASP A 8 10.41 -1.27 -8.22
C ASP A 8 9.27 -1.31 -9.24
N LEU A 9 8.02 -1.28 -8.77
CA LEU A 9 6.83 -1.23 -9.62
C LEU A 9 6.49 0.20 -10.08
N HIS A 10 6.98 1.22 -9.39
CA HIS A 10 6.68 2.62 -9.69
C HIS A 10 7.01 3.03 -11.15
N PRO A 11 8.21 2.78 -11.70
CA PRO A 11 8.52 3.17 -13.07
C PRO A 11 7.62 2.48 -14.10
N ILE A 12 7.27 1.20 -13.87
CA ILE A 12 6.39 0.46 -14.78
C ILE A 12 5.01 1.10 -14.86
N ILE A 13 4.42 1.45 -13.72
CA ILE A 13 3.10 2.09 -13.68
C ILE A 13 3.19 3.47 -14.32
N LYS A 14 4.18 4.28 -13.92
CA LYS A 14 4.34 5.66 -14.39
C LYS A 14 4.51 5.75 -15.91
N ASP A 15 5.29 4.85 -16.50
CA ASP A 15 5.67 4.94 -17.91
C ASP A 15 4.69 4.20 -18.84
N HIS A 16 3.91 3.24 -18.33
CA HIS A 16 3.09 2.35 -19.16
C HIS A 16 1.61 2.25 -18.77
N TYR A 17 1.18 2.79 -17.63
CA TYR A 17 -0.20 2.64 -17.18
C TYR A 17 -0.72 3.85 -16.39
N TYR A 18 -1.63 4.61 -17.00
CA TYR A 18 -2.34 5.70 -16.32
C TYR A 18 -3.83 5.41 -16.20
N HIS A 19 -4.40 5.65 -15.01
CA HIS A 19 -5.84 5.59 -14.78
C HIS A 19 -6.34 6.96 -14.28
N PRO A 20 -7.49 7.49 -14.75
CA PRO A 20 -8.00 8.80 -14.33
C PRO A 20 -8.15 8.96 -12.81
N ALA A 21 -8.53 7.88 -12.12
CA ALA A 21 -8.67 7.87 -10.66
C ALA A 21 -7.34 8.00 -9.89
N PHE A 22 -6.18 7.99 -10.55
CA PHE A 22 -4.89 8.25 -9.90
C PHE A 22 -4.77 9.71 -9.43
N GLY A 23 -5.50 10.64 -10.07
CA GLY A 23 -5.48 12.06 -9.70
C GLY A 23 -4.09 12.70 -9.75
N GLY A 24 -3.22 12.24 -10.67
CA GLY A 24 -1.83 12.71 -10.78
C GLY A 24 -0.86 12.10 -9.76
N SER A 25 -1.33 11.27 -8.82
CA SER A 25 -0.49 10.56 -7.85
C SER A 25 -0.23 9.11 -8.27
N TYR A 26 1.01 8.68 -8.13
CA TYR A 26 1.44 7.29 -8.34
C TYR A 26 1.82 6.59 -7.02
N SER A 27 1.31 7.07 -5.89
CA SER A 27 1.47 6.38 -4.63
C SER A 27 0.66 5.08 -4.65
N ILE A 28 1.10 4.08 -3.89
CA ILE A 28 0.37 2.80 -3.79
C ILE A 28 -1.09 3.00 -3.36
N LYS A 29 -1.39 4.07 -2.62
CA LYS A 29 -2.73 4.38 -2.10
C LYS A 29 -3.65 5.06 -3.10
N SER A 30 -3.11 5.76 -4.09
CA SER A 30 -3.92 6.24 -5.22
C SER A 30 -4.08 5.16 -6.29
N VAL A 31 -3.03 4.35 -6.49
CA VAL A 31 -3.02 3.32 -7.55
C VAL A 31 -3.81 2.07 -7.16
N LEU A 32 -3.65 1.57 -5.93
CA LEU A 32 -4.30 0.33 -5.50
C LEU A 32 -5.83 0.38 -5.58
N PRO A 33 -6.55 1.38 -5.04
CA PRO A 33 -8.01 1.40 -5.13
C PRO A 33 -8.53 1.51 -6.57
N ALA A 34 -7.76 2.14 -7.45
CA ALA A 34 -8.12 2.29 -8.86
C ALA A 34 -7.93 0.98 -9.67
N MET A 35 -6.98 0.14 -9.27
CA MET A 35 -6.67 -1.12 -9.98
C MET A 35 -7.29 -2.36 -9.34
N VAL A 36 -7.37 -2.38 -8.01
CA VAL A 36 -7.90 -3.48 -7.20
C VAL A 36 -8.78 -2.88 -6.08
N PRO A 37 -10.02 -2.44 -6.39
CA PRO A 37 -10.87 -1.71 -5.45
C PRO A 37 -11.16 -2.45 -4.15
N SER A 38 -11.19 -3.79 -4.18
CA SER A 38 -11.41 -4.64 -3.01
C SER A 38 -10.30 -4.54 -1.94
N LEU A 39 -9.14 -3.98 -2.28
CA LEU A 39 -8.03 -3.75 -1.35
C LEU A 39 -7.87 -2.28 -0.94
N ALA A 40 -8.86 -1.43 -1.23
CA ALA A 40 -8.88 -0.05 -0.74
C ALA A 40 -8.73 0.02 0.78
N TYR A 41 -8.10 1.07 1.29
CA TYR A 41 -7.72 1.19 2.71
C TYR A 41 -8.90 1.59 3.62
N ASP A 42 -10.13 1.65 3.10
CA ASP A 42 -11.26 2.20 3.82
C ASP A 42 -11.65 1.43 5.09
N ASP A 43 -11.32 0.13 5.14
CA ASP A 43 -11.54 -0.79 6.26
C ASP A 43 -10.45 -0.78 7.34
N LEU A 44 -9.40 0.05 7.16
CA LEU A 44 -8.27 0.13 8.07
C LEU A 44 -8.37 1.37 8.97
N ALA A 45 -8.00 1.21 10.24
CA ALA A 45 -7.88 2.33 11.18
C ALA A 45 -6.73 3.27 10.78
N ILE A 46 -5.63 2.70 10.27
CA ILE A 46 -4.49 3.42 9.71
C ILE A 46 -4.56 3.27 8.19
N LYS A 47 -4.72 4.41 7.51
CA LYS A 47 -4.84 4.47 6.05
C LYS A 47 -3.67 5.17 5.39
N GLU A 48 -2.93 5.96 6.17
CA GLU A 48 -1.90 6.86 5.66
C GLU A 48 -0.56 6.71 6.36
N GLY A 49 0.53 7.01 5.64
CA GLY A 49 1.89 6.77 6.12
C GLY A 49 2.28 7.73 7.24
N GLY A 50 1.83 8.98 7.14
CA GLY A 50 1.99 9.96 8.23
C GLY A 50 1.22 9.55 9.49
N HIS A 51 0.02 8.98 9.33
CA HIS A 51 -0.76 8.45 10.46
C HIS A 51 -0.11 7.21 11.07
N ALA A 52 0.42 6.30 10.24
CA ALA A 52 1.19 5.16 10.71
C ALA A 52 2.41 5.59 11.54
N ALA A 53 3.18 6.57 11.04
CA ALA A 53 4.34 7.10 11.74
C ALA A 53 3.96 7.75 13.09
N SER A 54 2.87 8.52 13.13
CA SER A 54 2.42 9.16 14.38
C SER A 54 1.89 8.14 15.40
N GLN A 55 1.16 7.11 14.96
CA GLN A 55 0.68 6.04 15.84
C GLN A 55 1.84 5.20 16.38
N TYR A 56 2.83 4.88 15.55
CA TYR A 56 4.05 4.21 16.00
C TYR A 56 4.78 5.04 17.06
N TYR A 57 4.96 6.34 16.83
CA TYR A 57 5.56 7.23 17.83
C TYR A 57 4.77 7.23 19.14
N ARG A 58 3.44 7.35 19.06
CA ARG A 58 2.55 7.28 20.24
C ARG A 58 2.75 5.98 21.00
N MET A 59 2.68 4.84 20.32
CA MET A 59 2.82 3.50 20.91
C MET A 59 4.14 3.29 21.63
N VAL A 60 5.24 3.84 21.09
CA VAL A 60 6.58 3.62 21.62
C VAL A 60 6.93 4.59 22.76
N PHE A 61 6.52 5.86 22.65
CA PHE A 61 7.04 6.93 23.51
C PHE A 61 6.01 7.61 24.40
N VAL A 62 4.72 7.46 24.12
CA VAL A 62 3.66 8.22 24.81
C VAL A 62 2.71 7.29 25.55
N GLU A 63 2.25 6.23 24.89
CA GLU A 63 1.24 5.35 25.45
C GLU A 63 1.83 4.41 26.49
N THR A 64 1.19 4.33 27.64
CA THR A 64 1.62 3.50 28.77
C THR A 64 0.63 2.38 29.06
N ASP A 65 -0.63 2.52 28.63
CA ASP A 65 -1.60 1.44 28.73
C ASP A 65 -1.30 0.33 27.72
N TRP A 66 -1.28 -0.91 28.20
CA TRP A 66 -0.87 -2.05 27.41
C TRP A 66 -1.96 -2.48 26.41
N VAL A 67 -3.24 -2.25 26.73
CA VAL A 67 -4.36 -2.56 25.83
C VAL A 67 -4.36 -1.61 24.64
N GLU A 68 -4.19 -0.31 24.90
CA GLU A 68 -4.05 0.70 23.86
C GLU A 68 -2.82 0.46 22.98
N ARG A 69 -1.67 0.10 23.57
CA ARG A 69 -0.48 -0.27 22.80
C ARG A 69 -0.72 -1.44 21.86
N ALA A 70 -1.34 -2.52 22.36
CA ALA A 70 -1.67 -3.69 21.54
C ALA A 70 -2.63 -3.34 20.40
N THR A 71 -3.60 -2.46 20.65
CA THR A 71 -4.54 -1.97 19.62
C THR A 71 -3.82 -1.19 18.52
N ILE A 72 -2.88 -0.31 18.88
CA ILE A 72 -2.07 0.41 17.90
C ILE A 72 -1.19 -0.55 17.09
N GLU A 73 -0.55 -1.51 17.77
CA GLU A 73 0.30 -2.53 17.13
C GLU A 73 -0.49 -3.33 16.09
N GLU A 74 -1.68 -3.81 16.45
CA GLU A 74 -2.54 -4.55 15.51
C GLU A 74 -2.94 -3.70 14.31
N ALA A 75 -3.31 -2.43 14.53
CA ALA A 75 -3.65 -1.51 13.45
C ALA A 75 -2.46 -1.26 12.49
N LEU A 76 -1.24 -1.11 13.03
CA LEU A 76 -0.02 -0.96 12.24
C LEU A 76 0.29 -2.23 11.45
N LEU A 77 0.18 -3.40 12.06
CA LEU A 77 0.41 -4.69 11.40
C LEU A 77 -0.58 -4.92 10.26
N ARG A 78 -1.86 -4.61 10.45
CA ARG A 78 -2.88 -4.68 9.39
C ARG A 78 -2.55 -3.75 8.22
N TYR A 79 -2.13 -2.52 8.51
CA TYR A 79 -1.71 -1.56 7.49
C TYR A 79 -0.48 -2.06 6.71
N CYS A 80 0.57 -2.52 7.40
CA CYS A 80 1.79 -3.06 6.78
C CYS A 80 1.52 -4.31 5.94
N ALA A 81 0.65 -5.20 6.42
CA ALA A 81 0.22 -6.38 5.67
C ALA A 81 -0.52 -5.99 4.39
N ARG A 82 -1.38 -4.95 4.43
CA ARG A 82 -2.06 -4.41 3.26
C ARG A 82 -1.07 -3.84 2.25
N ASP A 83 -0.11 -3.02 2.68
CA ASP A 83 0.93 -2.47 1.79
C ASP A 83 1.72 -3.59 1.07
N THR A 84 2.01 -4.69 1.77
CA THR A 84 2.69 -5.85 1.19
C THR A 84 1.83 -6.58 0.16
N LEU A 85 0.57 -6.88 0.50
CA LEU A 85 -0.36 -7.56 -0.39
C LEU A 85 -0.66 -6.71 -1.64
N ALA A 86 -0.79 -5.40 -1.46
CA ALA A 86 -1.03 -4.45 -2.53
C ALA A 86 0.00 -4.56 -3.66
N MET A 87 1.28 -4.70 -3.32
CA MET A 87 2.35 -4.85 -4.33
C MET A 87 2.19 -6.13 -5.16
N VAL A 88 1.76 -7.23 -4.55
CA VAL A 88 1.55 -8.51 -5.23
C VAL A 88 0.34 -8.44 -6.16
N GLU A 89 -0.78 -7.90 -5.68
CA GLU A 89 -2.00 -7.81 -6.48
C GLU A 89 -1.87 -6.76 -7.60
N LEU A 90 -1.20 -5.63 -7.37
CA LEU A 90 -0.90 -4.66 -8.43
C LEU A 90 -0.08 -5.30 -9.56
N ARG A 91 0.94 -6.08 -9.21
CA ARG A 91 1.72 -6.81 -10.21
C ARG A 91 0.85 -7.80 -11.01
N ARG A 92 -0.08 -8.51 -10.37
CA ARG A 92 -0.99 -9.44 -11.04
C ARG A 92 -1.94 -8.70 -11.99
N ALA A 93 -2.58 -7.63 -11.52
CA ALA A 93 -3.48 -6.79 -12.32
C ALA A 93 -2.76 -6.16 -13.53
N LEU A 94 -1.51 -5.69 -13.36
CA LEU A 94 -0.69 -5.18 -14.47
C LEU A 94 -0.40 -6.27 -15.50
N LYS A 95 -0.06 -7.49 -15.05
CA LYS A 95 0.22 -8.61 -15.95
C LYS A 95 -1.01 -9.02 -16.75
N GLU A 96 -2.18 -9.08 -16.14
CA GLU A 96 -3.45 -9.39 -16.82
C GLU A 96 -3.75 -8.35 -17.90
N LYS A 97 -3.65 -7.06 -17.57
CA LYS A 97 -3.88 -5.97 -18.55
C LYS A 97 -2.88 -5.98 -19.70
N ALA A 98 -1.61 -6.29 -19.44
CA ALA A 98 -0.60 -6.42 -20.50
C ALA A 98 -0.91 -7.57 -21.47
N GLN A 99 -1.50 -8.67 -20.99
CA GLN A 99 -1.91 -9.80 -21.82
C GLN A 99 -3.16 -9.49 -22.66
N MET A 100 -4.09 -8.69 -22.14
CA MET A 100 -5.29 -8.28 -22.87
C MET A 100 -5.01 -7.25 -23.98
N ASN A 101 -3.97 -6.42 -23.84
CA ASN A 101 -3.59 -5.41 -24.83
C ASN A 101 -2.64 -5.95 -25.93
N GLY A 102 -2.26 -7.22 -25.86
CA GLY A 102 -1.36 -7.87 -26.83
C GLY A 102 -2.06 -8.82 -27.81
N GLY A 103 -3.40 -8.79 -27.86
CA GLY A 103 -4.25 -9.56 -28.78
C GLY A 103 -5.03 -8.70 -29.75
#